data_AF-A0A177HVG5-F1
#
_entry.id   AF-A0A177HVG5-F1
#
_cell.length_a   1.000
_cell.length_b   1.000
_cell.length_c   1.000
_cell.angle_alpha   90.00
_cell.angle_beta   90.00
_cell.angle_gamma   90.00
#
_symmetry.space_group_name_H-M   'P 1'
#
loop_
_entity.id
_entity.type
_entity.pdbx_description
1 polymer ?
#
loop_
_entity_poly.entity_id
_entity_poly.type
_entity_poly.pdbx_seq_one_letter_code
_entity_poly.pdbx_strand_id
1 'polypeptide(L)' 'MCATRCAPLTALPGRAWELRDNCTPYDASYIALAGALDVPLVTADSKLKGVPRARCVVEVIS' A
#
# COMPACT_ATOMS: atom_id res chain seq x y z
N MET A 1 -1.16 -23.27 11.78
CA MET A 1 -1.74 -22.01 12.30
C MET A 1 -1.07 -20.88 11.52
N CYS A 2 -1.79 -20.22 10.61
CA CYS A 2 -1.21 -19.14 9.80
C CYS A 2 -1.08 -17.89 10.69
N ALA A 3 0.14 -17.42 10.95
CA ALA A 3 0.36 -16.20 11.71
C ALA A 3 0.05 -14.99 10.83
N THR A 4 -1.06 -14.32 11.09
CA THR A 4 -1.38 -13.04 10.44
C THR A 4 -0.32 -12.01 10.83
N ARG A 5 0.42 -11.49 9.85
CA ARG A 5 1.34 -10.37 10.08
C ARG A 5 0.54 -9.08 10.17
N CYS A 6 0.63 -8.40 11.30
CA CYS A 6 0.03 -7.09 11.52
C CYS A 6 1.12 -6.01 11.53
N ALA A 7 0.84 -4.85 10.94
CA ALA A 7 1.69 -3.66 11.10
C ALA A 7 1.00 -2.64 12.03
N PRO A 8 1.74 -1.98 12.93
CA PRO A 8 1.16 -0.94 13.77
C PRO A 8 0.78 0.28 12.92
N LEU A 9 -0.45 0.79 13.10
CA LEU A 9 -0.94 1.96 12.36
C LEU A 9 0.01 3.15 12.47
N THR A 10 0.64 3.36 13.63
CA THR A 10 1.56 4.48 13.88
C THR A 10 2.79 4.51 12.96
N ALA A 11 3.16 3.39 12.34
CA ALA A 11 4.29 3.33 11.40
C ALA A 11 3.92 3.72 9.95
N LEU A 12 2.63 3.83 9.63
CA LEU A 12 2.14 4.04 8.26
C LEU A 12 2.02 5.52 7.83
N PRO A 13 1.62 6.49 8.69
CA PRO A 13 1.36 7.87 8.28
C PRO A 13 2.51 8.56 7.56
N GLY A 14 3.76 8.35 8.01
CA GLY A 14 4.93 8.95 7.35
C GLY A 14 5.07 8.49 5.89
N ARG A 15 4.82 7.21 5.62
CA ARG A 15 4.85 6.65 4.26
C ARG A 15 3.62 7.02 3.45
N ALA A 16 2.44 6.96 4.05
CA ALA A 16 1.21 7.37 3.38
C ALA A 16 1.28 8.85 2.95
N TRP A 17 1.91 9.71 3.77
CA TRP A 17 2.09 11.13 3.46
C TRP A 17 2.98 11.38 2.24
N GLU A 18 4.01 10.55 2.00
CA GLU A 18 4.87 10.67 0.82
C GLU A 18 4.13 10.39 -0.50
N LEU A 19 2.98 9.70 -0.43
CA LEU A 19 2.15 9.30 -1.57
C LEU A 19 0.96 10.24 -1.82
N ARG A 20 0.77 11.25 -0.97
CA ARG A 20 -0.43 12.13 -0.97
C ARG A 20 -0.73 12.81 -2.30
N ASP A 21 0.30 13.04 -3.13
CA ASP A 21 0.17 13.73 -4.42
C ASP A 21 -0.28 12.76 -5.54
N ASN A 22 -0.26 11.45 -5.29
CA ASN A 22 -0.50 10.42 -6.31
C ASN A 22 -1.76 9.57 -6.05
N CYS A 23 -2.23 9.47 -4.81
CA CYS A 23 -3.39 8.64 -4.46
C CYS A 23 -4.11 9.15 -3.21
N THR A 24 -5.29 8.60 -2.93
CA THR A 24 -6.06 8.98 -1.74
C THR A 24 -5.33 8.54 -0.46
N PRO A 25 -5.62 9.16 0.71
CA PRO A 25 -5.03 8.72 1.99
C PRO A 25 -5.32 7.25 2.31
N TYR A 26 -6.43 6.72 1.82
CA TYR A 26 -6.81 5.32 2.01
C TYR A 26 -5.89 4.41 1.19
N ASP A 27 -5.77 4.66 -0.12
CA ASP A 27 -4.87 3.89 -1.00
C ASP A 27 -3.41 3.99 -0.55
N ALA A 28 -2.98 5.19 -0.15
CA ALA A 28 -1.65 5.43 0.38
C ALA A 28 -1.35 4.58 1.63
N SER A 29 -2.37 4.37 2.48
CA SER A 29 -2.26 3.53 3.68
C SER A 29 -2.11 2.04 3.32
N TYR A 30 -2.82 1.55 2.31
CA TYR A 30 -2.68 0.16 1.82
C TYR A 30 -1.35 -0.06 1.11
N ILE A 31 -0.88 0.89 0.31
CA ILE A 31 0.44 0.85 -0.33
C ILE A 31 1.55 0.87 0.75
N ALA A 32 1.43 1.73 1.75
CA ALA A 32 2.37 1.80 2.87
C ALA A 32 2.39 0.50 3.68
N LEU A 33 1.22 -0.08 3.94
CA LEU A 33 1.09 -1.36 4.64
C LEU A 33 1.73 -2.51 3.85
N ALA A 34 1.42 -2.62 2.56
CA ALA A 34 1.97 -3.64 1.68
C ALA A 34 3.50 -3.55 1.58
N GLY A 35 4.04 -2.33 1.44
CA GLY A 35 5.48 -2.09 1.47
C GLY A 35 6.13 -2.39 2.83
N ALA A 36 5.44 -2.12 3.95
CA ALA A 36 5.96 -2.46 5.27
C ALA A 36 5.97 -3.97 5.55
N LEU A 37 5.06 -4.72 4.93
CA LEU A 37 4.95 -6.18 5.05
C LEU A 37 5.73 -6.94 3.97
N ASP A 38 6.35 -6.22 3.03
CA ASP A 38 7.04 -6.74 1.84
C ASP A 38 6.16 -7.72 1.04
N VAL A 39 4.94 -7.29 0.72
CA VAL A 39 3.94 -8.07 -0.04
C VAL A 39 3.37 -7.26 -1.20
N PRO A 40 2.87 -7.92 -2.25
CA PRO A 40 2.10 -7.25 -3.28
C PRO A 40 0.77 -6.71 -2.72
N LEU A 41 0.36 -5.54 -3.21
CA LEU A 41 -0.98 -5.00 -3.01
C LEU A 41 -1.88 -5.47 -4.16
N VAL A 42 -2.81 -6.38 -3.87
CA VAL A 42 -3.83 -6.80 -4.83
C VAL A 42 -5.03 -5.86 -4.72
N THR A 43 -5.45 -5.28 -5.85
CA THR A 43 -6.58 -4.33 -5.89
C THR A 43 -7.40 -4.51 -7.17
N ALA A 44 -8.68 -4.14 -7.14
CA ALA A 44 -9.49 -4.02 -8.34
C ALA A 44 -9.36 -2.63 -9.01
N ASP A 45 -8.73 -1.67 -8.32
CA ASP A 45 -8.55 -0.33 -8.87
C ASP A 45 -7.30 -0.27 -9.76
N SER A 46 -7.53 -0.24 -11.07
CA SER A 46 -6.47 -0.13 -12.07
C SER A 46 -5.68 1.18 -12.00
N LYS A 47 -6.21 2.24 -11.37
CA LYS A 47 -5.53 3.53 -11.23
C LYS A 47 -4.33 3.47 -10.28
N LEU A 48 -4.32 2.50 -9.36
CA LEU A 48 -3.21 2.31 -8.42
C LEU A 48 -2.01 1.61 -9.05
N LYS A 49 -2.16 1.10 -10.28
CA LYS A 49 -1.06 0.47 -11.01
C LYS A 49 -0.01 1.52 -11.37
N GLY A 50 1.21 1.32 -10.88
CA GLY A 50 2.34 2.21 -11.20
C GLY A 50 2.36 3.52 -10.41
N VAL A 51 1.68 3.58 -9.26
CA VAL A 51 1.77 4.75 -8.35
C VAL A 51 3.24 5.07 -8.06
N PRO A 52 3.70 6.30 -8.38
CA PRO A 52 5.07 6.70 -8.10
C PRO A 52 5.38 6.59 -6.61
N ARG A 53 6.59 6.13 -6.29
CA ARG A 53 7.09 5.96 -4.91
C ARG A 53 6.39 4.86 -4.09
N ALA A 54 5.51 4.07 -4.71
CA ALA A 54 5.05 2.81 -4.11
C ALA A 54 6.25 1.87 -3.91
N ARG A 55 6.39 1.35 -2.69
CA ARG A 55 7.46 0.41 -2.31
C ARG A 55 6.98 -1.05 -2.35
N CYS A 56 5.93 -1.33 -3.09
CA CYS A 56 5.36 -2.65 -3.27
C CYS A 56 4.91 -2.83 -4.72
N VAL A 57 4.79 -4.09 -5.15
CA VAL A 57 4.14 -4.42 -6.42
C VAL A 57 2.64 -4.19 -6.24
N VAL A 58 2.00 -3.55 -7.21
CA VAL A 58 0.53 -3.41 -7.25
C VAL A 58 0.00 -4.34 -8.33
N GLU A 59 -0.77 -5.35 -7.92
CA GLU A 59 -1.41 -6.32 -8.78
C GLU A 59 -2.88 -5.93 -8.95
N VAL A 60 -3.32 -5.79 -10.20
CA VAL A 60 -4.70 -5.43 -10.50
C VAL A 60 -5.44 -6.69 -10.93
N ILE A 61 -6.50 -7.02 -10.20
CA ILE A 61 -7.46 -8.05 -10.59
C ILE A 61 -8.63 -7.36 -11.29
N SER A 62 -8.99 -7.85 -12.49
CA SER A 62 -10.10 -7.35 -13.29
C SER A 62 -11.18 -8.40 -13.45
#